data_AF-A0A7W6NDM4-F1
#
_entry.id   AF-A0A7W6NDM4-F1
#
_cell.length_a   1.000
_cell.length_b   1.000
_cell.length_c   1.000
_cell.angle_alpha   90.00
_cell.angle_beta   90.00
_cell.angle_gamma   90.00
#
_symmetry.space_group_name_H-M   'P 1'
#
loop_
_entity.id
_entity.type
_entity.pdbx_description
1 polymer ?
#
loop_
_entity_poly.entity_id
_entity_poly.type
_entity_poly.pdbx_seq_one_letter_code
_entity_poly.pdbx_strand_id
1 'polypeptide(L)'
;MLEAGVLIGVVALLGGAFYLRQTMPWPFKYEGLEYRRMPDGSFQDAGRAKVIDSALIPHLHRAYEAAKYGEKDLSDLPSGE
;
A
#
# COMPACT_ATOMS: atom_id res chain seq x y z
N MET A 1 -21.51 23.60 21.39
CA MET A 1 -21.10 23.93 20.01
C MET A 1 -19.60 23.74 19.75
N LEU A 2 -18.72 23.79 20.77
CA LEU A 2 -17.27 23.59 20.60
C LEU A 2 -16.88 22.15 20.19
N GLU A 3 -17.56 21.14 20.73
CA GLU A 3 -17.26 19.71 20.47
C GLU A 3 -17.50 19.28 19.02
N ALA A 4 -18.53 19.83 18.36
CA ALA A 4 -18.83 19.51 16.96
C ALA A 4 -17.74 20.02 16.00
N GLY A 5 -17.15 21.19 16.26
CA GLY A 5 -16.06 21.74 15.45
C GLY A 5 -14.77 20.93 15.55
N VAL A 6 -14.47 20.37 16.73
CA VAL A 6 -13.30 19.49 16.94
C VAL A 6 -13.49 18.16 16.22
N LEU A 7 -14.68 17.55 16.31
CA LEU A 7 -14.99 16.31 15.59
C LEU A 7 -14.88 16.47 14.07
N ILE A 8 -15.41 17.56 13.50
CA ILE A 8 -15.30 17.84 12.06
C ILE A 8 -13.83 18.03 11.65
N GLY A 9 -13.04 18.74 12.46
CA GLY A 9 -11.61 18.91 12.21
C GLY A 9 -10.83 17.59 12.20
N VAL A 10 -11.11 16.70 13.16
CA VAL A 10 -10.47 15.37 13.23
C VAL A 10 -10.88 14.50 12.05
N VAL A 11 -12.16 14.50 11.67
CA VAL A 11 -12.64 13.74 10.50
C VAL A 11 -12.01 14.25 9.20
N ALA A 12 -11.87 15.57 9.03
CA ALA A 12 -11.21 16.15 7.87
C ALA A 12 -9.71 15.80 7.79
N LEU A 13 -9.01 15.78 8.93
CA LEU A 13 -7.60 15.37 9.00
C LEU A 13 -7.42 13.87 8.70
N LEU A 14 -8.28 13.01 9.26
CA LEU A 14 -8.25 11.57 8.99
C LEU A 14 -8.62 11.27 7.53
N GLY A 15 -9.62 11.95 6.97
CA GLY A 15 -10.00 11.83 5.57
C GLY A 15 -8.90 12.29 4.62
N GLY A 16 -8.24 13.41 4.93
CA GLY A 16 -7.09 13.90 4.17
C GLY A 16 -5.89 12.94 4.21
N ALA A 17 -5.57 12.40 5.38
CA ALA A 17 -4.50 11.40 5.52
C ALA A 17 -4.82 10.09 4.76
N PHE A 18 -6.07 9.64 4.81
CA PHE A 18 -6.51 8.45 4.07
C PHE A 18 -6.48 8.66 2.55
N TYR A 19 -6.88 9.85 2.09
CA TYR A 19 -6.82 10.24 0.69
C TYR A 19 -5.37 10.28 0.18
N LEU A 20 -4.47 10.94 0.92
CA LEU A 20 -3.05 10.99 0.57
C LEU A 20 -2.42 9.59 0.52
N ARG A 21 -2.82 8.69 1.43
CA ARG A 21 -2.38 7.29 1.47
C ARG A 21 -2.87 6.46 0.26
N GLN A 22 -4.01 6.82 -0.33
CA GLN A 22 -4.49 6.17 -1.56
C GLN A 22 -3.80 6.72 -2.81
N THR A 23 -3.46 8.02 -2.84
CA THR A 23 -2.91 8.67 -4.03
C THR A 23 -1.39 8.55 -4.20
N MET A 24 -0.64 8.29 -3.12
CA MET A 24 0.82 8.24 -3.20
C MET A 24 1.35 6.86 -3.61
N PRO A 25 2.35 6.81 -4.52
CA PRO A 25 3.02 5.56 -4.84
C PRO A 25 3.78 5.04 -3.62
N TRP A 26 3.62 3.75 -3.33
CA TRP A 26 4.22 3.13 -2.15
C TRP A 26 5.56 2.48 -2.53
N PRO A 27 6.71 2.97 -2.05
CA PRO A 27 7.98 2.32 -2.28
C PRO A 27 8.14 1.07 -1.41
N PHE A 28 8.67 0.01 -1.97
CA PHE A 28 9.03 -1.24 -1.27
C PHE A 28 10.29 -1.83 -1.91
N LYS A 29 10.94 -2.76 -1.21
CA LYS A 29 12.12 -3.46 -1.72
C LYS A 29 11.80 -4.92 -1.97
N TYR A 30 12.27 -5.46 -3.09
CA TYR A 30 12.15 -6.87 -3.43
C TYR A 30 13.47 -7.31 -4.09
N GLU A 31 14.07 -8.38 -3.57
CA GLU A 31 15.36 -8.92 -4.05
C GLU A 31 16.50 -7.88 -4.17
N GLY A 32 16.53 -6.91 -3.26
CA GLY A 32 17.56 -5.85 -3.25
C GLY A 32 17.30 -4.69 -4.22
N LEU A 33 16.24 -4.77 -5.03
CA LEU A 33 15.80 -3.70 -5.92
C LEU A 33 14.64 -2.92 -5.29
N GLU A 34 14.58 -1.61 -5.57
CA GLU A 34 13.46 -0.76 -5.16
C GLU A 34 12.36 -0.81 -6.21
N TYR A 35 11.12 -1.02 -5.76
CA TYR A 35 9.93 -1.00 -6.58
C TYR A 35 8.90 -0.06 -5.96
N ARG A 36 7.95 0.41 -6.77
CA ARG A 36 6.87 1.29 -6.33
C ARG A 36 5.55 0.77 -6.85
N ARG A 37 4.58 0.63 -5.96
CA ARG A 37 3.20 0.36 -6.35
C ARG A 37 2.51 1.69 -6.62
N MET A 38 2.07 1.87 -7.85
CA MET A 38 1.30 3.04 -8.27
C MET A 38 -0.17 2.92 -7.84
N PRO A 39 -0.87 4.05 -7.69
CA PRO A 39 -2.30 4.05 -7.38
C PRO A 39 -3.17 3.40 -8.48
N ASP A 40 -2.71 3.34 -9.73
CA ASP A 40 -3.41 2.63 -10.82
C ASP A 40 -3.33 1.10 -10.71
N GLY A 41 -2.51 0.58 -9.80
CA GLY A 41 -2.27 -0.84 -9.64
C GLY A 41 -1.04 -1.37 -10.38
N SER A 42 -0.38 -0.54 -11.19
CA SER A 42 0.88 -0.91 -11.82
C SER A 42 2.06 -0.90 -10.84
N PHE A 43 3.10 -1.67 -11.18
CA PHE A 43 4.39 -1.61 -10.50
C PHE A 43 5.38 -0.83 -11.36
N GLN A 44 6.20 -0.02 -10.71
CA GLN A 44 7.37 0.61 -11.31
C GLN A 44 8.64 0.12 -10.62
N ASP A 45 9.71 -0.03 -11.40
CA ASP A 45 11.06 -0.26 -10.88
C ASP A 45 11.71 1.06 -10.39
N ALA A 46 12.90 0.97 -9.79
CA ALA A 46 13.75 2.09 -9.39
C ALA A 46 13.99 3.11 -10.52
N GLY A 47 14.12 2.64 -11.76
CA GLY A 47 14.22 3.46 -12.97
C GLY A 47 12.90 4.12 -13.41
N ARG A 48 11.81 3.95 -12.66
CA ARG A 48 10.44 4.40 -13.02
C ARG A 48 9.89 3.71 -14.27
N ALA A 49 10.49 2.59 -14.68
CA ALA A 49 9.96 1.78 -15.77
C ALA A 49 8.78 0.95 -15.26
N LYS A 50 7.72 0.84 -16.07
CA LYS A 50 6.57 -0.02 -15.75
C LYS A 50 6.98 -1.48 -15.83
N VAL A 51 6.79 -2.22 -14.74
CA VAL A 51 6.98 -3.67 -14.73
C VAL A 51 5.78 -4.31 -15.42
N ILE A 52 6.02 -4.93 -16.57
CA ILE A 52 5.01 -5.64 -17.38
C ILE A 52 5.20 -7.16 -17.33
N ASP A 53 6.22 -7.64 -16.64
CA ASP A 53 6.52 -9.06 -16.55
C ASP A 53 5.47 -9.79 -15.69
N SER A 54 4.68 -10.64 -16.34
CA SER A 54 3.55 -11.34 -15.71
C SER A 54 3.99 -12.34 -14.63
N ALA A 55 5.22 -12.85 -14.70
CA ALA A 55 5.74 -13.77 -13.69
C ALA A 55 6.20 -13.01 -12.43
N LEU A 56 6.78 -11.81 -12.61
CA LEU A 56 7.29 -10.97 -11.52
C LEU A 56 6.19 -10.23 -10.75
N ILE A 57 5.13 -9.78 -11.43
CA ILE A 57 3.98 -9.05 -10.84
C ILE A 57 3.41 -9.72 -9.57
N PRO A 58 3.09 -11.04 -9.53
CA PRO A 58 2.55 -11.67 -8.32
C PRO A 58 3.54 -11.67 -7.15
N HIS A 59 4.84 -11.78 -7.41
CA HIS A 59 5.87 -11.69 -6.38
C HIS A 59 5.98 -10.27 -5.82
N LEU A 60 5.99 -9.27 -6.70
CA LEU A 60 5.97 -7.86 -6.32
C LEU A 60 4.71 -7.51 -5.53
N HIS A 61 3.57 -8.12 -5.86
CA HIS A 61 2.33 -7.94 -5.12
C HIS A 61 2.44 -8.46 -3.69
N ARG A 62 2.92 -9.70 -3.49
CA ARG A 62 3.14 -10.22 -2.14
C ARG A 62 4.14 -9.37 -1.35
N ALA A 63 5.25 -8.96 -1.97
CA ALA A 63 6.25 -8.12 -1.33
C ALA A 63 5.70 -6.74 -0.94
N TYR A 64 4.88 -6.13 -1.81
CA TYR A 64 4.17 -4.89 -1.51
C TYR A 64 3.17 -5.06 -0.37
N GLU A 65 2.37 -6.14 -0.37
CA GLU A 65 1.39 -6.38 0.69
C GLU A 65 2.08 -6.56 2.05
N ALA A 66 3.16 -7.34 2.11
CA ALA A 66 3.98 -7.49 3.30
C ALA A 66 4.61 -6.17 3.76
N ALA A 67 5.08 -5.33 2.84
CA ALA A 67 5.67 -4.02 3.17
C ALA A 67 4.63 -2.98 3.62
N LYS A 68 3.41 -3.00 3.08
CA LYS A 68 2.38 -1.97 3.33
C LYS A 68 1.46 -2.29 4.49
N TYR A 69 1.09 -3.55 4.66
CA TYR A 69 0.17 -4.00 5.71
C TYR A 69 0.90 -4.65 6.88
N GLY A 70 2.23 -4.72 6.82
CA GLY A 70 3.02 -5.62 7.64
C GLY A 70 2.90 -7.04 7.08
N GLU A 71 3.83 -7.92 7.45
CA GLU A 71 3.66 -9.35 7.27
C GLU A 71 2.36 -9.71 8.00
N LYS A 72 1.27 -9.79 7.23
CA LYS A 72 0.01 -10.29 7.75
C LYS A 72 0.33 -11.74 8.02
N ASP A 73 0.73 -12.00 9.26
CA ASP A 73 1.04 -13.30 9.80
C ASP A 73 -0.08 -14.23 9.29
N LEU A 74 0.24 -15.02 8.25
CA LEU A 74 -0.73 -15.91 7.62
C LEU A 74 -1.26 -16.95 8.61
N SER A 75 -0.75 -16.95 9.85
CA SER A 75 -1.22 -17.72 10.99
C SER A 75 -2.60 -17.32 11.51
N ASP A 76 -3.18 -16.18 11.08
CA ASP A 76 -4.58 -15.80 11.42
C ASP A 76 -5.57 -16.08 10.28
N LEU A 77 -5.14 -16.73 9.19
CA LEU A 77 -6.11 -17.33 8.27
C LEU A 77 -6.64 -18.60 8.92
N PRO A 78 -7.96 -18.74 9.18
CA PRO A 78 -8.51 -20.02 9.58
C PRO A 78 -8.15 -21.01 8.47
N SER A 79 -7.26 -21.95 8.79
CA SER A 79 -7.10 -23.16 7.99
C SER A 79 -8.49 -23.76 7.91
N GLY A 80 -9.07 -23.69 6.70
CA GLY A 80 -10.40 -24.23 6.47
C GLY A 80 -10.45 -25.67 6.95
N GLU A 81 -11.33 -25.92 7.92
CA GLU A 81 -11.87 -27.23 8.23
C GLU A 81 -12.57 -27.85 7.01
#